data_AF-A0A8T4JYW2-F1
#
_entry.id   AF-A0A8T4JYW2-F1
#
_cell.length_a   1.000
_cell.length_b   1.000
_cell.length_c   1.000
_cell.angle_alpha   90.00
_cell.angle_beta   90.00
_cell.angle_gamma   90.00
#
_symmetry.space_group_name_H-M   'P 1'
#
loop_
_entity.id
_entity.type
_entity.pdbx_description
1 polymer ?
#
loop_
_entity_poly.entity_id
_entity_poly.type
_entity_poly.pdbx_seq_one_letter_code
_entity_poly.pdbx_strand_id
1 'polypeptide(L)'
;MSEDIRNLDINAIVERIQDASELSYNYYKPLVDRIIAEKASEKEVEHLLDYMLDVCHDDRMLNLFKKVCRRYYSLYPEMIASEILAYKEWYED
;
A
#
# COMPACT_ATOMS: atom_id res chain seq x y z
N MET A 1 3.77 -17.24 -33.38
CA MET A 1 4.73 -16.83 -32.32
C MET A 1 5.01 -18.04 -31.45
N SER A 2 6.28 -18.35 -31.18
CA SER A 2 6.69 -19.50 -30.34
C SER A 2 6.23 -19.31 -28.88
N GLU A 3 5.95 -20.42 -28.19
CA GLU A 3 5.62 -20.46 -26.75
C GLU A 3 6.75 -19.86 -25.88
N ASP A 4 8.01 -20.08 -26.27
CA ASP A 4 9.18 -19.55 -25.57
C ASP A 4 9.29 -18.03 -25.64
N ILE A 5 8.88 -17.41 -26.75
CA ILE A 5 8.88 -15.95 -26.90
C ILE A 5 7.81 -15.34 -25.99
N ARG A 6 6.63 -15.95 -25.91
CA ARG A 6 5.56 -15.51 -25.00
C ARG A 6 5.97 -15.61 -23.53
N ASN A 7 6.69 -16.67 -23.14
CA ASN A 7 7.18 -16.84 -21.77
C ASN A 7 8.26 -15.82 -21.38
N LEU A 8 9.16 -15.47 -22.32
CA LEU A 8 10.15 -14.40 -22.11
C LEU A 8 9.48 -13.05 -21.89
N ASP A 9 8.45 -12.72 -22.67
CA ASP A 9 7.70 -11.46 -22.53
C ASP A 9 6.93 -11.40 -21.20
N ILE A 10 6.32 -12.49 -20.76
CA ILE A 10 5.62 -12.57 -19.46
C ILE A 10 6.60 -12.36 -18.30
N ASN A 11 7.77 -13.02 -18.32
CA ASN A 11 8.77 -12.88 -17.27
C ASN A 11 9.28 -11.43 -17.15
N ALA A 12 9.53 -10.77 -18.28
CA ALA A 12 9.96 -9.38 -18.29
C ALA A 12 8.88 -8.43 -17.70
N ILE A 13 7.60 -8.72 -17.91
CA ILE A 13 6.51 -7.96 -17.29
C ILE A 13 6.47 -8.20 -15.78
N VAL A 14 6.61 -9.46 -15.34
CA VAL A 14 6.64 -9.82 -13.91
C VAL A 14 7.79 -9.12 -13.18
N GLU A 15 9.00 -9.12 -13.74
CA GLU A 15 10.15 -8.43 -13.17
C GLU A 15 9.87 -6.92 -12.99
N ARG A 16 9.28 -6.27 -13.99
CA ARG A 16 8.93 -4.83 -13.89
C ARG A 16 7.87 -4.54 -12.84
N ILE A 17 6.91 -5.44 -12.64
CA ILE A 17 5.91 -5.31 -11.56
C ILE A 17 6.58 -5.46 -10.19
N GLN A 18 7.52 -6.39 -10.06
CA GLN A 18 8.29 -6.58 -8.81
C GLN A 18 9.14 -5.34 -8.51
N ASP A 19 9.85 -4.80 -9.49
CA ASP A 19 10.64 -3.57 -9.34
C ASP A 19 9.77 -2.38 -8.94
N ALA A 20 8.59 -2.21 -9.57
CA ALA A 20 7.65 -1.16 -9.20
C ALA A 20 7.15 -1.31 -7.76
N SER A 21 6.85 -2.55 -7.33
CA SER A 21 6.41 -2.84 -5.97
C SER A 21 7.52 -2.58 -4.94
N GLU A 22 8.77 -2.90 -5.29
CA GLU A 22 9.95 -2.60 -4.47
C GLU A 22 10.17 -1.08 -4.31
N LEU A 23 10.01 -0.32 -5.39
CA LEU A 23 10.11 1.13 -5.37
C LEU A 23 9.03 1.75 -4.48
N SER A 24 7.77 1.33 -4.61
CA SER A 24 6.68 1.78 -3.74
C SER A 24 6.97 1.46 -2.27
N TYR A 25 7.41 0.23 -1.96
CA TYR A 25 7.74 -0.14 -0.59
C TYR A 25 8.83 0.74 0.01
N ASN A 26 9.94 0.95 -0.71
CA ASN A 26 11.05 1.76 -0.24
C ASN A 26 10.69 3.24 -0.08
N TYR A 27 9.74 3.74 -0.88
CA TYR A 27 9.21 5.10 -0.74
C TYR A 27 8.31 5.27 0.49
N TYR A 28 7.34 4.38 0.68
CA TYR A 28 6.34 4.52 1.75
C TYR A 28 6.83 4.09 3.13
N LYS A 29 7.74 3.10 3.19
CA LYS A 29 8.29 2.60 4.46
C LYS A 29 8.79 3.72 5.39
N PRO A 30 9.67 4.65 4.97
CA PRO A 30 10.13 5.73 5.83
C PRO A 30 9.02 6.74 6.18
N LEU A 31 8.05 6.99 5.30
CA LEU A 31 6.92 7.88 5.57
C LEU A 31 6.04 7.31 6.69
N VAL A 32 5.70 6.02 6.61
CA VAL A 32 4.95 5.32 7.64
C VAL A 32 5.66 5.37 8.98
N ASP A 33 6.96 5.09 9.01
CA ASP A 33 7.74 5.14 10.26
C ASP A 33 7.77 6.55 10.86
N ARG A 34 7.89 7.58 10.00
CA ARG A 34 7.85 8.98 10.41
C ARG A 34 6.50 9.36 11.03
N ILE A 35 5.39 9.11 10.35
CA ILE A 35 4.08 9.52 10.88
C ILE A 35 3.79 8.81 12.21
N ILE A 36 4.20 7.54 12.36
CA ILE A 36 3.98 6.78 13.60
C ILE A 36 4.76 7.37 14.76
N ALA A 37 5.99 7.85 14.52
CA ALA A 37 6.85 8.49 15.50
C ALA A 37 6.34 9.89 15.89
N GLU A 38 5.90 10.69 14.92
CA GLU A 38 5.54 12.10 15.10
C GLU A 38 4.12 12.31 15.68
N LYS A 39 3.27 11.25 15.76
CA LYS A 39 1.84 11.36 16.09
C LYS A 39 1.15 12.40 15.20
N ALA A 40 1.10 12.11 13.90
CA ALA A 40 0.49 12.93 12.88
C ALA A 40 -1.01 13.20 13.13
N SER A 41 -1.50 14.30 12.56
CA SER A 41 -2.91 14.68 12.57
C SER A 41 -3.78 13.75 11.71
N GLU A 42 -5.10 13.74 11.95
CA GLU A 42 -6.06 12.93 11.19
C GLU A 42 -5.90 13.11 9.68
N LYS A 43 -5.83 14.37 9.22
CA LYS A 43 -5.68 14.72 7.80
C LYS A 43 -4.37 14.24 7.17
N GLU A 44 -3.27 14.27 7.93
CA GLU A 44 -1.98 13.75 7.45
C GLU A 44 -2.01 12.23 7.32
N VAL A 45 -2.72 11.55 8.22
CA VAL A 45 -2.90 10.09 8.17
C VAL A 45 -3.83 9.69 7.03
N GLU A 46 -4.97 10.35 6.88
CA GLU A 46 -5.95 10.15 5.80
C GLU A 46 -5.26 10.29 4.44
N HIS A 47 -4.61 11.43 4.18
CA HIS A 47 -3.90 11.64 2.92
C HIS A 47 -2.84 10.56 2.66
N LEU A 48 -2.11 10.09 3.69
CA LEU A 48 -1.13 9.02 3.48
C LEU A 48 -1.82 7.72 3.09
N LEU A 49 -2.91 7.35 3.78
CA LEU A 49 -3.64 6.11 3.51
C LEU A 49 -4.27 6.12 2.11
N ASP A 50 -4.87 7.25 1.70
CA ASP A 50 -5.39 7.47 0.34
C ASP A 50 -4.32 7.16 -0.72
N TYR A 51 -3.13 7.76 -0.60
CA TYR A 51 -2.05 7.53 -1.57
C TYR A 51 -1.49 6.10 -1.51
N MET A 52 -1.49 5.48 -0.33
CA MET A 52 -1.04 4.10 -0.18
C MET A 52 -2.02 3.11 -0.82
N LEU A 53 -3.32 3.43 -0.85
CA LEU A 53 -4.37 2.56 -1.36
C LEU A 53 -4.13 2.17 -2.82
N ASP A 54 -3.63 3.10 -3.64
CA ASP A 54 -3.30 2.91 -5.06
C ASP A 54 -2.24 1.83 -5.32
N VAL A 55 -1.48 1.43 -4.29
CA VAL A 55 -0.31 0.53 -4.41
C VAL A 55 -0.35 -0.64 -3.41
N CYS A 56 -1.52 -0.93 -2.84
CA CYS A 56 -1.71 -2.03 -1.87
C CYS A 56 -1.94 -3.42 -2.49
N HIS A 57 -1.54 -3.62 -3.76
CA HIS A 57 -1.59 -4.92 -4.45
C HIS A 57 -0.51 -5.91 -3.98
N ASP A 58 0.54 -5.44 -3.31
CA ASP A 58 1.62 -6.24 -2.74
C ASP A 58 1.47 -6.37 -1.21
N ASP A 59 1.72 -7.57 -0.68
CA ASP A 59 1.56 -7.88 0.75
C ASP A 59 2.39 -6.98 1.67
N ARG A 60 3.55 -6.52 1.23
CA ARG A 60 4.43 -5.64 2.03
C ARG A 60 3.83 -4.25 2.12
N MET A 61 3.26 -3.75 1.02
CA MET A 61 2.50 -2.49 1.01
C MET A 61 1.26 -2.58 1.89
N LEU A 62 0.48 -3.65 1.77
CA LEU A 62 -0.67 -3.91 2.62
C LEU A 62 -0.29 -3.96 4.11
N ASN A 63 0.86 -4.55 4.44
CA ASN A 63 1.35 -4.59 5.82
C ASN A 63 1.70 -3.20 6.36
N LEU A 64 2.23 -2.30 5.53
CA LEU A 64 2.45 -0.91 5.90
C LEU A 64 1.13 -0.17 6.11
N PHE A 65 0.16 -0.34 5.21
CA PHE A 65 -1.18 0.25 5.34
C PHE A 65 -1.83 -0.18 6.67
N LYS A 66 -1.88 -1.50 6.93
CA LYS A 66 -2.40 -2.07 8.18
C LYS A 66 -1.65 -1.58 9.42
N LYS A 67 -0.34 -1.29 9.32
CA LYS A 67 0.46 -0.74 10.42
C LYS A 67 0.00 0.67 10.78
N VAL A 68 -0.27 1.52 9.79
CA VAL A 68 -0.83 2.86 10.00
C VAL A 68 -2.24 2.75 10.60
N CYS A 69 -3.12 1.95 10.02
CA CYS A 69 -4.49 1.75 10.54
C CYS A 69 -4.47 1.34 12.01
N ARG A 70 -3.72 0.30 12.39
CA ARG A 70 -3.62 -0.15 13.79
C ARG A 70 -3.09 0.93 14.73
N ARG A 71 -2.14 1.75 14.26
CA ARG A 71 -1.53 2.80 15.09
C ARG A 71 -2.52 3.92 15.41
N TYR A 72 -3.39 4.26 14.46
CA TYR A 72 -4.26 5.42 14.50
C TYR A 72 -5.72 5.11 14.77
N TYR A 73 -6.13 3.84 14.75
CA TYR A 73 -7.53 3.43 14.97
C TYR A 73 -8.13 3.99 16.27
N SER A 74 -7.35 4.02 17.37
CA SER A 74 -7.85 4.56 18.64
C SER A 74 -7.97 6.09 18.66
N LEU A 75 -7.31 6.80 17.74
CA LEU A 75 -7.34 8.26 17.65
C LEU A 75 -8.40 8.73 16.66
N TYR A 76 -8.52 8.06 15.51
CA TYR A 76 -9.38 8.45 14.39
C TYR A 76 -10.21 7.25 13.91
N PRO A 77 -11.08 6.66 14.76
CA PRO A 77 -11.71 5.38 14.47
C PRO A 77 -12.61 5.39 13.22
N GLU A 78 -13.34 6.49 12.99
CA GLU A 78 -14.25 6.62 11.84
C GLU A 78 -13.47 6.72 10.53
N MET A 79 -12.49 7.61 10.44
CA MET A 79 -11.64 7.75 9.25
C MET A 79 -10.89 6.45 8.96
N ILE A 80 -10.25 5.82 9.96
CA ILE A 80 -9.54 4.55 9.73
C ILE A 80 -10.48 3.43 9.29
N ALA A 81 -11.72 3.38 9.82
CA ALA A 81 -12.70 2.40 9.35
C ALA A 81 -13.10 2.65 7.89
N SER A 82 -13.25 3.92 7.47
CA SER A 82 -13.50 4.30 6.07
C SER A 82 -12.36 3.83 5.15
N GLU A 83 -11.10 4.07 5.53
CA GLU A 83 -9.94 3.62 4.76
C GLU A 83 -9.87 2.08 4.63
N ILE A 84 -10.19 1.35 5.71
CA ILE A 84 -10.26 -0.11 5.67
C ILE A 84 -11.38 -0.59 4.74
N LEU A 85 -12.53 0.08 4.73
CA LEU A 85 -13.62 -0.25 3.81
C LEU A 85 -13.22 0.03 2.36
N ALA A 86 -12.57 1.16 2.09
CA ALA A 86 -12.04 1.47 0.76
C ALA A 86 -11.07 0.37 0.30
N TYR A 87 -10.12 -0.05 1.15
CA TYR A 87 -9.25 -1.19 0.81
C TYR A 87 -10.03 -2.44 0.43
N LYS A 88 -11.06 -2.79 1.20
CA LYS A 88 -11.88 -3.96 0.89
C LYS A 88 -12.60 -3.80 -0.45
N GLU A 89 -13.25 -2.67 -0.69
CA GLU A 89 -13.96 -2.42 -1.95
C GLU A 89 -13.06 -2.52 -3.18
N TRP A 90 -11.77 -2.19 -3.06
CA TRP A 90 -10.81 -2.24 -4.16
C TRP A 90 -10.13 -3.62 -4.34
N TYR A 91 -9.93 -4.38 -3.26
CA TYR A 91 -9.04 -5.56 -3.27
C TYR A 91 -9.67 -6.85 -2.72
N GLU A 92 -10.80 -6.78 -2.01
CA GLU A 92 -11.49 -7.93 -1.42
C GLU A 92 -12.95 -8.00 -1.95
N ASP A 93 -13.25 -9.00 -2.79
CA ASP A 93 -14.61 -9.36 -3.23
C ASP A 93 -15.40 -10.14 -2.16
#